data_AF-A0A8J4Y4N2-F1
#
_entry.id   AF-A0A8J4Y4N2-F1
#
_cell.length_a   1.000
_cell.length_b   1.000
_cell.length_c   1.000
_cell.angle_alpha   90.00
_cell.angle_beta   90.00
_cell.angle_gamma   90.00
#
_symmetry.space_group_name_H-M   'P 1'
#
loop_
_entity.id
_entity.type
_entity.pdbx_description
1 polymer ?
#
loop_
_entity_poly.entity_id
_entity_poly.type
_entity_poly.pdbx_seq_one_letter_code
_entity_poly.pdbx_strand_id
1 'polypeptide(L)'
;MIIAQDAQGEIDQSVIAEQKKRFSRDRQQGQKTSLEHLSTILHPDTVRKIHIAQETGASNWLTSLPIRAKGFNLNKQEFVDAVCSEVRLASEGLPNTCGVDPPTAQTTHDVQKGDSCVSRHDEVRDLTASMLKEVCHDVSTEPTLLPLDGELLRTGQPIPPLRLRVDICARGFWTRGQRTFLGHRVFDPMAASHRELSLGLSTTGTSWRRQGLWR
;
A
#
# COMPACT_ATOMS: atom_id res chain seq x y z
N MET A 1 -5.91 -33.20 -40.30
CA MET A 1 -6.13 -32.14 -41.32
C MET A 1 -5.66 -30.83 -40.71
N ILE A 2 -4.43 -30.42 -41.04
CA ILE A 2 -3.85 -29.17 -40.55
C ILE A 2 -4.31 -28.09 -41.53
N ILE A 3 -5.14 -27.15 -41.07
CA ILE A 3 -5.61 -26.04 -41.90
C ILE A 3 -4.42 -25.09 -42.09
N ALA A 4 -3.89 -25.03 -43.32
CA ALA A 4 -2.93 -24.02 -43.71
C ALA A 4 -3.63 -22.66 -43.66
N GLN A 5 -3.19 -21.76 -42.78
CA GLN A 5 -3.60 -20.37 -42.82
C GLN A 5 -2.87 -19.71 -43.99
N ASP A 6 -3.62 -19.52 -45.05
CA ASP A 6 -3.32 -18.68 -46.20
C ASP A 6 -3.04 -17.23 -45.74
N ALA A 7 -1.77 -16.83 -45.85
CA ALA A 7 -1.24 -15.52 -45.46
C ALA A 7 -1.61 -14.38 -46.45
N GLN A 8 -2.65 -14.57 -47.27
CA GLN A 8 -3.04 -13.65 -48.35
C GLN A 8 -4.10 -12.61 -47.93
N GLY A 9 -4.56 -12.59 -46.69
CA GLY A 9 -5.45 -11.55 -46.17
C GLY A 9 -4.66 -10.37 -45.59
N GLU A 10 -4.93 -9.15 -46.06
CA GLU A 10 -4.43 -7.93 -45.43
C GLU A 10 -5.00 -7.86 -44.00
N ILE A 11 -4.15 -8.09 -43.00
CA ILE A 11 -4.57 -8.18 -41.60
C ILE A 11 -4.90 -6.77 -41.12
N ASP A 12 -6.19 -6.45 -41.03
CA ASP A 12 -6.65 -5.20 -40.44
C ASP A 12 -6.38 -5.20 -38.93
N GLN A 13 -5.27 -4.56 -38.55
CA GLN A 13 -4.84 -4.42 -37.16
C GLN A 13 -5.87 -3.68 -36.31
N SER A 14 -6.70 -2.82 -36.91
CA SER A 14 -7.74 -2.08 -36.19
C SER A 14 -8.87 -3.01 -35.74
N VAL A 15 -9.28 -3.95 -36.60
CA VAL A 15 -10.30 -4.96 -36.31
C VAL A 15 -9.80 -5.93 -35.24
N ILE A 16 -8.54 -6.38 -35.32
CA ILE A 16 -7.94 -7.23 -34.28
C ILE A 16 -7.85 -6.49 -32.95
N ALA A 17 -7.45 -5.22 -32.95
CA ALA A 17 -7.37 -4.42 -31.73
C ALA A 17 -8.76 -4.23 -31.11
N GLU A 18 -9.80 -4.01 -31.92
CA GLU A 18 -11.17 -3.90 -31.43
C GLU A 18 -11.70 -5.23 -30.88
N GLN A 19 -11.45 -6.35 -31.56
CA GLN A 19 -11.80 -7.67 -31.05
C GLN A 19 -11.10 -7.99 -29.72
N LYS A 20 -9.79 -7.73 -29.62
CA LYS A 20 -9.04 -7.89 -28.36
C LYS A 20 -9.64 -7.04 -27.23
N LYS A 21 -10.04 -5.80 -27.51
CA LYS A 21 -10.71 -4.92 -26.54
C LYS A 21 -12.07 -5.50 -26.12
N ARG A 22 -12.87 -6.02 -27.06
CA ARG A 22 -14.15 -6.68 -26.76
C ARG A 22 -13.96 -7.89 -25.85
N PHE A 23 -13.06 -8.81 -26.21
CA PHE A 23 -12.75 -9.97 -25.36
C PHE A 23 -12.24 -9.59 -23.97
N SER A 24 -11.38 -8.57 -23.88
CA SER A 24 -10.90 -8.06 -22.59
C SER A 24 -12.06 -7.53 -21.73
N ARG A 25 -12.98 -6.77 -22.33
CA ARG A 25 -14.15 -6.22 -21.63
C ARG A 25 -15.11 -7.31 -21.17
N ASP A 26 -15.40 -8.28 -22.03
CA ASP A 26 -16.31 -9.38 -21.71
C ASP A 26 -15.74 -10.26 -20.58
N ARG A 27 -14.42 -10.51 -20.60
CA ARG A 27 -13.72 -11.19 -19.51
C ARG A 27 -13.80 -10.41 -18.19
N GLN A 28 -13.54 -9.10 -18.22
CA GLN A 28 -13.63 -8.25 -17.04
C GLN A 28 -15.06 -8.22 -16.47
N GLN A 29 -16.06 -8.15 -17.34
CA GLN A 29 -17.47 -8.18 -16.95
C GLN A 29 -17.84 -9.51 -16.30
N GLY A 30 -17.42 -10.64 -16.89
CA GLY A 30 -17.63 -11.97 -16.31
C GLY A 30 -17.00 -12.11 -14.93
N GLN A 31 -15.75 -11.66 -14.77
CA GLN A 31 -15.06 -11.64 -13.48
C GLN A 31 -15.78 -10.78 -12.43
N LYS A 32 -16.31 -9.62 -12.85
CA LYS A 32 -17.06 -8.72 -11.96
C LYS A 32 -18.35 -9.38 -11.47
N THR A 33 -19.13 -9.99 -12.36
CA THR A 33 -20.37 -10.69 -11.99
C THR A 33 -20.09 -11.89 -11.07
N SER A 34 -19.03 -12.67 -11.34
CA SER A 34 -18.63 -13.76 -10.44
C SER A 34 -18.23 -13.25 -9.06
N LEU A 35 -17.53 -12.12 -8.97
CA LEU A 35 -17.13 -11.53 -7.69
C LEU A 35 -18.33 -11.00 -6.91
N GLU A 36 -19.26 -10.32 -7.56
CA GLU A 36 -20.53 -9.87 -6.95
C GLU A 36 -21.28 -11.06 -6.35
N HIS A 37 -21.38 -12.18 -7.08
CA HIS A 37 -21.99 -13.40 -6.57
C HIS A 37 -21.19 -14.02 -5.39
N LEU A 38 -19.86 -14.03 -5.44
CA LEU A 38 -19.06 -14.54 -4.32
C LEU A 38 -19.19 -13.65 -3.07
N SER A 39 -19.33 -12.35 -3.25
CA SER A 39 -19.45 -11.40 -2.14
C SER A 39 -20.72 -11.62 -1.31
N THR A 40 -21.77 -12.23 -1.88
CA THR A 40 -23.01 -12.55 -1.13
C THR A 40 -22.93 -13.85 -0.34
N ILE A 41 -21.98 -14.74 -0.68
CA ILE A 41 -21.85 -16.08 -0.09
C ILE A 41 -20.73 -16.12 0.95
N LEU A 42 -19.66 -15.34 0.74
CA LEU A 42 -18.47 -15.38 1.57
C LEU A 42 -18.64 -14.64 2.90
N HIS A 43 -17.88 -15.07 3.90
CA HIS A 43 -17.80 -14.40 5.19
C HIS A 43 -17.31 -12.94 5.03
N PRO A 44 -17.83 -11.96 5.82
CA PRO A 44 -17.45 -10.55 5.69
C PRO A 44 -15.94 -10.29 5.72
N ASP A 45 -15.18 -11.01 6.56
CA ASP A 45 -13.72 -10.86 6.62
C ASP A 45 -13.03 -11.30 5.31
N THR A 46 -13.56 -12.33 4.64
CA THR A 46 -13.04 -12.78 3.33
C THR A 46 -13.40 -11.79 2.23
N VAL A 47 -14.62 -11.24 2.27
CA VAL A 47 -15.05 -10.17 1.34
C VAL A 47 -14.16 -8.94 1.49
N ARG A 48 -13.81 -8.55 2.72
CA ARG A 48 -12.88 -7.45 2.99
C ARG A 48 -11.47 -7.72 2.44
N LYS A 49 -10.94 -8.94 2.60
CA LYS A 49 -9.65 -9.34 1.98
C LYS A 49 -9.68 -9.20 0.47
N ILE A 50 -10.77 -9.61 -0.18
CA ILE A 50 -10.95 -9.46 -1.63
C ILE A 50 -10.93 -7.98 -2.01
N HIS A 51 -11.67 -7.12 -1.30
CA HIS A 51 -11.66 -5.69 -1.57
C HIS A 51 -10.28 -5.05 -1.41
N ILE A 52 -9.50 -5.45 -0.39
CA ILE A 52 -8.12 -4.98 -0.22
C ILE A 52 -7.25 -5.42 -1.41
N ALA A 53 -7.38 -6.66 -1.88
CA ALA A 53 -6.64 -7.15 -3.05
C ALA A 53 -7.05 -6.48 -4.37
N GLN A 54 -8.25 -5.89 -4.43
CA GLN A 54 -8.70 -5.10 -5.57
C GLN A 54 -8.21 -3.65 -5.57
N GLU A 55 -7.60 -3.18 -4.46
CA GLU A 55 -7.07 -1.83 -4.40
C GLU A 55 -5.99 -1.62 -5.46
N THR A 56 -5.97 -0.42 -6.04
CA THR A 56 -5.04 -0.10 -7.11
C THR A 56 -3.60 -0.23 -6.58
N GLY A 57 -2.85 -1.16 -7.16
CA GLY A 57 -1.46 -1.38 -6.80
C GLY A 57 -1.19 -2.52 -5.82
N ALA A 58 -2.21 -3.14 -5.22
CA ALA A 58 -2.03 -4.24 -4.27
C ALA A 58 -1.22 -5.39 -4.88
N SER A 59 -1.59 -5.83 -6.08
CA SER A 59 -0.98 -6.98 -6.75
C SER A 59 -0.05 -6.63 -7.91
N ASN A 60 0.49 -5.40 -7.94
CA ASN A 60 1.38 -4.98 -9.04
C ASN A 60 2.66 -5.82 -9.11
N TRP A 61 3.17 -6.29 -7.97
CA TRP A 61 4.38 -7.09 -7.90
C TRP A 61 4.21 -8.47 -8.56
N LEU A 62 3.01 -9.05 -8.56
CA LEU A 62 2.70 -10.32 -9.26
C LEU A 62 2.78 -10.20 -10.78
N THR A 63 2.55 -9.00 -11.30
CA THR A 63 2.66 -8.70 -12.74
C THR A 63 4.02 -8.14 -13.15
N SER A 64 4.89 -7.86 -12.17
CA SER A 64 6.20 -7.27 -12.40
C SER A 64 7.23 -8.35 -12.71
N LEU A 65 8.12 -8.09 -13.67
CA LEU A 65 9.18 -9.02 -14.01
C LEU A 65 10.28 -8.98 -12.92
N PRO A 66 10.58 -10.10 -12.23
CA PRO A 66 11.60 -10.10 -11.17
C PRO A 66 12.99 -9.90 -11.76
N ILE A 67 13.67 -8.81 -11.37
CA ILE A 67 15.00 -8.46 -11.88
C ILE A 67 16.07 -9.05 -10.95
N ARG A 68 16.75 -10.12 -11.41
CA ARG A 68 17.82 -10.79 -10.64
C ARG A 68 18.96 -9.85 -10.24
N ALA A 69 19.37 -8.94 -11.12
CA ALA A 69 20.46 -7.99 -10.86
C ALA A 69 20.17 -7.01 -9.70
N LYS A 70 18.89 -6.84 -9.34
CA LYS A 70 18.45 -5.97 -8.24
C LYS A 70 18.02 -6.76 -6.99
N GLY A 71 18.23 -8.07 -6.98
CA GLY A 71 17.84 -8.92 -5.86
C GLY A 71 16.33 -9.21 -5.75
N PHE A 72 15.53 -8.89 -6.77
CA PHE A 72 14.07 -9.12 -6.74
C PHE A 72 13.65 -10.54 -7.17
N ASN A 73 14.58 -11.49 -7.22
CA ASN A 73 14.29 -12.86 -7.61
C ASN A 73 13.91 -13.67 -6.37
N LEU A 74 12.62 -13.95 -6.20
CA LEU A 74 12.11 -14.74 -5.06
C LEU A 74 12.29 -16.24 -5.34
N ASN A 75 12.70 -16.98 -4.32
CA ASN A 75 12.65 -18.44 -4.36
C ASN A 75 11.20 -18.94 -4.18
N LYS A 76 10.98 -20.26 -4.37
CA LYS A 76 9.63 -20.84 -4.29
C LYS A 76 8.93 -20.53 -2.97
N GLN A 77 9.65 -20.65 -1.85
CA GLN A 77 9.11 -20.43 -0.53
C GLN A 77 8.80 -18.94 -0.31
N GLU A 78 9.74 -18.05 -0.64
CA GLU A 78 9.54 -16.60 -0.54
C GLU A 78 8.36 -16.12 -1.37
N PHE A 79 8.17 -16.67 -2.57
CA PHE A 79 7.02 -16.34 -3.42
C PHE A 79 5.71 -16.80 -2.78
N VAL A 80 5.64 -18.04 -2.28
CA VAL A 80 4.45 -18.56 -1.61
C VAL A 80 4.13 -17.76 -0.35
N ASP A 81 5.14 -17.45 0.46
CA ASP A 81 4.99 -16.66 1.68
C ASP A 81 4.53 -15.23 1.37
N ALA A 82 5.07 -14.60 0.33
CA ALA A 82 4.64 -13.27 -0.11
C ALA A 82 3.18 -13.27 -0.58
N VAL A 83 2.78 -14.26 -1.40
CA VAL A 83 1.38 -14.42 -1.82
C VAL A 83 0.48 -14.65 -0.61
N CYS A 84 0.82 -15.61 0.26
CA CYS A 84 0.05 -15.91 1.46
C CYS A 84 -0.08 -14.69 2.37
N SER A 85 0.98 -13.90 2.53
CA SER A 85 0.92 -12.66 3.32
C SER A 85 -0.03 -11.62 2.70
N GLU A 86 -0.02 -11.45 1.39
CA GLU A 86 -0.89 -10.48 0.70
C GLU A 86 -2.38 -10.87 0.79
N VAL A 87 -2.70 -12.12 0.46
CA VAL A 87 -4.08 -12.64 0.56
C VAL A 87 -4.46 -13.08 1.99
N ARG A 88 -3.54 -12.90 2.94
CA ARG A 88 -3.67 -13.25 4.36
C ARG A 88 -4.18 -14.67 4.57
N LEU A 89 -3.52 -15.59 3.88
CA LEU A 89 -3.64 -17.03 4.09
C LEU A 89 -2.52 -17.48 5.03
N ALA A 90 -2.76 -18.55 5.79
CA ALA A 90 -1.74 -19.16 6.62
C ALA A 90 -0.65 -19.76 5.71
N SER A 91 0.61 -19.41 5.94
CA SER A 91 1.73 -20.09 5.29
C SER A 91 2.06 -21.38 6.04
N GLU A 92 2.50 -22.38 5.29
CA GLU A 92 2.91 -23.65 5.86
C GLU A 92 4.23 -23.47 6.63
N GLY A 93 4.29 -23.92 7.88
CA GLY A 93 5.51 -23.94 8.68
C GLY A 93 5.72 -22.72 9.60
N LEU A 94 4.84 -21.71 9.58
CA LEU A 94 4.86 -20.66 10.60
C LEU A 94 3.97 -21.05 11.81
N PRO A 95 4.40 -20.78 13.05
CA PRO A 95 3.54 -20.92 14.21
C PRO A 95 2.31 -20.01 14.07
N ASN A 96 1.12 -20.56 14.29
CA ASN A 96 -0.12 -19.78 14.33
C ASN A 96 -0.24 -18.88 15.57
N THR A 97 0.76 -18.91 16.45
CA THR A 97 0.81 -18.23 17.74
C THR A 97 1.96 -17.23 17.78
N CYS A 98 1.63 -15.94 17.75
CA CYS A 98 2.57 -14.87 18.07
C CYS A 98 2.37 -14.44 19.53
N GLY A 99 2.92 -15.18 20.49
CA GLY A 99 3.10 -14.79 21.91
C GLY A 99 1.89 -14.28 22.73
N VAL A 100 0.70 -14.17 22.14
CA VAL A 100 -0.54 -13.65 22.75
C VAL A 100 -1.70 -14.46 22.19
N ASP A 101 -2.42 -15.13 23.09
CA ASP A 101 -3.66 -15.85 22.76
C ASP A 101 -4.82 -14.86 22.52
N PRO A 102 -5.75 -15.13 21.59
CA PRO A 102 -5.92 -16.34 20.78
C PRO A 102 -5.20 -16.33 19.40
N PRO A 103 -4.93 -17.51 18.81
CA PRO A 103 -4.19 -17.65 17.56
C PRO A 103 -5.07 -17.27 16.36
N THR A 104 -4.74 -16.17 15.71
CA THR A 104 -5.20 -15.90 14.34
C THR A 104 -3.97 -15.59 13.50
N ALA A 105 -3.84 -16.18 12.30
CA ALA A 105 -2.76 -15.91 11.34
C ALA A 105 -2.60 -14.41 10.98
N GLN A 106 -3.56 -13.58 11.40
CA GLN A 106 -3.56 -12.12 11.35
C GLN A 106 -2.54 -11.46 12.33
N THR A 107 -2.15 -12.16 13.39
CA THR A 107 -1.43 -11.59 14.55
C THR A 107 0.00 -11.14 14.26
N THR A 108 0.67 -11.60 13.20
CA THR A 108 2.03 -11.11 12.90
C THR A 108 2.05 -9.68 12.36
N HIS A 109 0.98 -9.23 11.70
CA HIS A 109 0.85 -7.86 11.18
C HIS A 109 0.05 -6.94 12.10
N ASP A 110 -0.87 -7.50 12.89
CA ASP A 110 -1.76 -6.75 13.80
C ASP A 110 -1.11 -6.41 15.16
N VAL A 111 -0.01 -7.05 15.52
CA VAL A 111 0.63 -6.83 16.82
C VAL A 111 1.34 -5.49 16.83
N GLN A 112 0.70 -4.53 17.52
CA GLN A 112 1.27 -3.24 17.92
C GLN A 112 2.56 -3.37 18.78
N LYS A 113 2.93 -4.60 19.19
CA LYS A 113 4.18 -4.94 19.87
C LYS A 113 5.29 -5.46 18.93
N GLY A 114 5.08 -5.47 17.62
CA GLY A 114 6.03 -5.99 16.64
C GLY A 114 6.77 -4.89 15.89
N ASP A 115 8.08 -5.08 15.72
CA ASP A 115 8.98 -4.22 14.94
C ASP A 115 8.53 -4.00 13.48
N SER A 116 7.52 -4.73 12.99
CA SER A 116 7.06 -4.71 11.59
C SER A 116 6.32 -3.44 11.18
N CYS A 117 5.56 -2.78 12.06
CA CYS A 117 4.88 -1.52 11.71
C CYS A 117 5.87 -0.35 11.69
N VAL A 118 6.82 -0.34 12.63
CA VAL A 118 7.88 0.68 12.72
C VAL A 118 8.86 0.49 11.57
N SER A 119 9.35 -0.73 11.32
CA SER A 119 10.24 -1.02 10.18
C SER A 119 9.61 -0.62 8.85
N ARG A 120 8.34 -0.96 8.61
CA ARG A 120 7.65 -0.55 7.37
C ARG A 120 7.51 0.97 7.25
N HIS A 121 7.23 1.66 8.36
CA HIS A 121 7.17 3.12 8.36
C HIS A 121 8.53 3.73 8.06
N ASP A 122 9.58 3.25 8.74
CA ASP A 122 10.96 3.68 8.56
C ASP A 122 11.45 3.43 7.13
N GLU A 123 11.17 2.26 6.56
CA GLU A 123 11.51 1.92 5.17
C GLU A 123 10.84 2.86 4.16
N VAL A 124 9.53 3.11 4.31
CA VAL A 124 8.80 4.04 3.44
C VAL A 124 9.32 5.47 3.60
N ARG A 125 9.59 5.91 4.83
CA ARG A 125 10.18 7.21 5.13
C ARG A 125 11.55 7.34 4.46
N ASP A 126 12.43 6.38 4.67
CA ASP A 126 13.83 6.45 4.24
C ASP A 126 13.95 6.34 2.71
N LEU A 127 13.12 5.49 2.08
CA LEU A 127 13.02 5.43 0.63
C LEU A 127 12.54 6.76 0.05
N THR A 128 11.47 7.34 0.61
CA THR A 128 10.94 8.63 0.17
C THR A 128 11.97 9.75 0.36
N ALA A 129 12.68 9.76 1.49
CA ALA A 129 13.74 10.73 1.75
C ALA A 129 14.91 10.59 0.77
N SER A 130 15.29 9.35 0.43
CA SER A 130 16.31 9.07 -0.58
C SER A 130 15.92 9.63 -1.95
N MET A 131 14.69 9.37 -2.41
CA MET A 131 14.18 9.94 -3.66
C MET A 131 14.12 11.47 -3.63
N LEU A 132 13.73 12.06 -2.50
CA LEU A 132 13.68 13.51 -2.35
C LEU A 132 15.07 14.15 -2.39
N LYS A 133 16.13 13.48 -1.93
CA LYS A 133 17.50 14.01 -2.00
C LYS A 133 18.00 14.20 -3.44
N GLU A 134 17.46 13.45 -4.39
CA GLU A 134 17.80 13.59 -5.81
C GLU A 134 17.20 14.85 -6.46
N VAL A 135 16.10 15.37 -5.92
CA VAL A 135 15.31 16.46 -6.55
C VAL A 135 15.16 17.71 -5.69
N CYS A 136 15.24 17.59 -4.36
CA CYS A 136 15.08 18.67 -3.38
C CYS A 136 16.39 18.97 -2.67
N HIS A 137 16.47 20.15 -2.04
CA HIS A 137 17.60 20.53 -1.20
C HIS A 137 17.25 20.37 0.28
N ASP A 138 18.26 20.26 1.15
CA ASP A 138 18.09 20.38 2.60
C ASP A 138 17.04 19.37 3.13
N VAL A 139 17.19 18.10 2.71
CA VAL A 139 16.31 16.98 3.07
C VAL A 139 16.80 16.31 4.36
N SER A 140 15.95 16.22 5.36
CA SER A 140 16.23 15.57 6.65
C SER A 140 15.11 14.60 7.02
N THR A 141 15.46 13.44 7.57
CA THR A 141 14.54 12.53 8.23
C THR A 141 14.42 12.87 9.71
N GLU A 142 13.23 12.71 10.27
CA GLU A 142 12.92 12.97 11.69
C GLU A 142 13.45 14.28 12.31
N PRO A 143 13.37 15.45 11.63
CA PRO A 143 13.79 16.69 12.26
C PRO A 143 12.89 17.04 13.44
N THR A 144 13.51 17.61 14.47
CA THR A 144 12.79 18.14 15.64
C THR A 144 12.00 19.38 15.22
N LEU A 145 10.71 19.42 15.55
CA LEU A 145 9.88 20.61 15.31
C LEU A 145 10.15 21.66 16.39
N LEU A 146 9.80 22.91 16.07
CA LEU A 146 9.87 24.00 17.04
C LEU A 146 9.04 23.63 18.28
N PRO A 147 9.55 23.89 19.49
CA PRO A 147 8.78 23.75 20.72
C PRO A 147 7.44 24.49 20.60
N LEU A 148 6.35 23.84 21.03
CA LEU A 148 5.06 24.52 21.15
C LEU A 148 5.02 25.23 22.51
N ASP A 149 4.76 26.53 22.49
CA ASP A 149 4.58 27.32 23.70
C ASP A 149 3.09 27.35 24.07
N GLY A 150 2.67 26.41 24.93
CA GLY A 150 1.35 26.45 25.58
C GLY A 150 0.14 25.99 24.76
N GLU A 151 0.33 25.50 23.53
CA GLU A 151 -0.75 24.91 22.74
C GLU A 151 -1.19 23.54 23.32
N LEU A 152 -2.48 23.40 23.61
CA LEU A 152 -3.07 22.15 24.08
C LEU A 152 -3.59 21.35 22.89
N LEU A 153 -3.28 20.04 22.86
CA LEU A 153 -3.94 19.13 21.92
C LEU A 153 -5.44 19.04 22.20
N ARG A 154 -6.22 18.49 21.24
CA ARG A 154 -7.65 18.14 21.44
C ARG A 154 -7.92 17.31 22.69
N THR A 155 -6.91 16.64 23.23
CA THR A 155 -6.94 15.84 24.46
C THR A 155 -6.65 16.63 25.74
N GLY A 156 -6.41 17.95 25.65
CA GLY A 156 -6.14 18.83 26.79
C GLY A 156 -4.77 18.61 27.44
N GLN A 157 -3.91 17.78 26.84
CA GLN A 157 -2.57 17.49 27.35
C GLN A 157 -1.53 18.37 26.64
N PRO A 158 -0.60 18.99 27.38
CA PRO A 158 0.53 19.69 26.76
C PRO A 158 1.45 18.69 26.05
N ILE A 159 1.86 19.01 24.83
CA ILE A 159 2.85 18.20 24.10
C ILE A 159 4.23 18.50 24.70
N PRO A 160 5.01 17.50 25.13
CA PRO A 160 6.38 17.73 25.53
C PRO A 160 7.16 18.31 24.33
N PRO A 161 7.84 19.45 24.46
CA PRO A 161 8.46 20.18 23.33
C PRO A 161 9.52 19.36 22.57
N LEU A 162 10.05 18.31 23.18
CA LEU A 162 11.08 17.42 22.63
C LEU A 162 10.54 16.21 21.86
N ARG A 163 9.22 16.01 21.80
CA ARG A 163 8.63 14.77 21.23
C ARG A 163 7.98 14.94 19.87
N LEU A 164 7.85 16.16 19.36
CA LEU A 164 7.21 16.38 18.08
C LEU A 164 8.25 16.28 16.95
N ARG A 165 8.28 15.11 16.32
CA ARG A 165 9.07 14.82 15.12
C ARG A 165 8.15 14.68 13.93
N VAL A 166 8.61 15.13 12.79
CA VAL A 166 7.97 14.88 11.50
C VAL A 166 8.83 13.91 10.71
N ASP A 167 8.23 13.05 9.90
CA ASP A 167 8.98 11.96 9.26
C ASP A 167 10.05 12.49 8.29
N ILE A 168 9.69 13.46 7.43
CA ILE A 168 10.61 14.06 6.48
C ILE A 168 10.39 15.57 6.41
N CYS A 169 11.50 16.31 6.30
CA CYS A 169 11.51 17.68 5.87
C CYS A 169 12.34 17.83 4.59
N ALA A 170 11.87 18.63 3.64
CA ALA A 170 12.57 18.94 2.40
C ALA A 170 12.38 20.41 2.02
N ARG A 171 13.34 21.01 1.32
CA ARG A 171 13.22 22.37 0.78
C ARG A 171 13.14 22.32 -0.74
N GLY A 172 12.18 23.08 -1.30
CA GLY A 172 12.02 23.22 -2.75
C GLY A 172 11.00 22.27 -3.37
N PHE A 173 10.27 21.47 -2.59
CA PHE A 173 9.34 20.47 -3.10
C PHE A 173 8.15 21.09 -3.87
N TRP A 174 7.45 22.06 -3.26
CA TRP A 174 6.34 22.77 -3.92
C TRP A 174 6.76 24.07 -4.59
N THR A 175 7.66 24.81 -3.95
CA THR A 175 8.12 26.11 -4.44
C THR A 175 9.58 26.27 -4.04
N ARG A 176 10.37 26.82 -4.95
CA ARG A 176 11.80 27.02 -4.74
C ARG A 176 12.05 27.77 -3.43
N GLY A 177 12.90 27.19 -2.58
CA GLY A 177 13.29 27.78 -1.29
C GLY A 177 12.32 27.55 -0.12
N GLN A 178 11.08 27.10 -0.37
CA GLN A 178 10.10 26.80 0.68
C GLN A 178 10.37 25.44 1.34
N ARG A 179 10.26 25.39 2.66
CA ARG A 179 10.36 24.17 3.46
C ARG A 179 9.00 23.48 3.57
N THR A 180 9.00 22.17 3.35
CA THR A 180 7.81 21.30 3.42
C THR A 180 8.07 20.17 4.39
N PHE A 181 7.01 19.75 5.08
CA PHE A 181 7.04 18.66 6.04
C PHE A 181 6.08 17.57 5.57
N LEU A 182 6.53 16.32 5.61
CA LEU A 182 5.82 15.16 5.09
C LEU A 182 5.70 14.13 6.21
N GLY A 183 4.50 13.56 6.34
CA GLY A 183 4.20 12.46 7.26
C GLY A 183 3.65 11.26 6.51
N HIS A 184 4.05 10.07 6.94
CA HIS A 184 3.63 8.78 6.42
C HIS A 184 2.76 8.10 7.47
N ARG A 185 1.79 7.33 6.99
CA ARG A 185 0.96 6.49 7.84
C ARG A 185 0.95 5.09 7.26
N VAL A 186 1.42 4.15 8.06
CA VAL A 186 1.25 2.73 7.80
C VAL A 186 0.11 2.25 8.69
N PHE A 187 -0.84 1.53 8.11
CA PHE A 187 -1.95 0.95 8.87
C PHE A 187 -2.26 -0.45 8.36
N ASP A 188 -2.88 -1.27 9.21
CA ASP A 188 -3.41 -2.57 8.80
C ASP A 188 -4.91 -2.44 8.47
N PRO A 189 -5.35 -2.62 7.21
CA PRO A 189 -6.76 -2.52 6.84
C PRO A 189 -7.65 -3.62 7.44
N MET A 190 -7.11 -4.69 8.01
CA MET A 190 -7.85 -5.77 8.68
C MET A 190 -7.87 -5.66 10.20
N ALA A 191 -7.12 -4.71 10.78
CA ALA A 191 -7.15 -4.48 12.22
C ALA A 191 -8.58 -4.23 12.70
N ALA A 192 -8.90 -4.71 13.91
CA ALA A 192 -10.24 -4.61 14.50
C ALA A 192 -10.77 -3.16 14.51
N SER A 193 -9.89 -2.18 14.78
CA SER A 193 -10.20 -0.74 14.78
C SER A 193 -10.59 -0.17 13.41
N HIS A 194 -10.27 -0.87 12.32
CA HIS A 194 -10.53 -0.41 10.96
C HIS A 194 -11.68 -1.18 10.29
N ARG A 195 -12.24 -2.22 10.91
CA ARG A 195 -13.28 -3.10 10.33
C ARG A 195 -14.52 -2.35 9.84
N GLU A 196 -14.85 -1.21 10.44
CA GLU A 196 -16.01 -0.40 10.08
C GLU A 196 -15.64 0.80 9.18
N LEU A 197 -14.36 1.08 8.99
CA LEU A 197 -13.89 2.13 8.10
C LEU A 197 -13.86 1.62 6.66
N SER A 198 -14.28 2.47 5.73
CA SER A 198 -14.04 2.23 4.30
C SER A 198 -12.55 2.30 4.01
N LEU A 199 -12.08 1.48 3.06
CA LEU A 199 -10.67 1.46 2.65
C LEU A 199 -10.20 2.85 2.19
N GLY A 200 -11.08 3.60 1.50
CA GLY A 200 -10.86 5.00 1.14
C GLY A 200 -10.68 5.94 2.34
N LEU A 201 -11.50 5.84 3.40
CA LEU A 201 -11.32 6.69 4.59
C LEU A 201 -10.08 6.32 5.41
N SER A 202 -9.69 5.05 5.40
CA SER A 202 -8.47 4.59 6.06
C SER A 202 -7.19 5.11 5.39
N THR A 203 -7.26 5.41 4.09
CA THR A 203 -6.18 6.02 3.29
C THR A 203 -6.25 7.55 3.27
N THR A 204 -7.45 8.16 3.31
CA THR A 204 -7.62 9.61 3.32
C THR A 204 -7.53 10.22 4.73
N GLY A 205 -6.34 10.15 5.33
CA GLY A 205 -5.97 11.04 6.44
C GLY A 205 -5.57 12.45 5.98
N THR A 206 -5.38 12.67 4.67
CA THR A 206 -4.97 13.95 4.10
C THR A 206 -6.16 14.77 3.63
N SER A 207 -6.75 15.55 4.54
CA SER A 207 -7.30 16.83 4.10
C SER A 207 -6.09 17.71 3.76
N TRP A 208 -5.78 17.90 2.49
CA TRP A 208 -4.76 18.84 2.05
C TRP A 208 -5.28 20.27 2.28
N ARG A 209 -5.19 20.76 3.52
CA ARG A 209 -5.29 22.20 3.76
C ARG A 209 -3.94 22.81 3.43
N ARG A 210 -3.96 23.72 2.46
CA ARG A 210 -2.92 24.72 2.24
C ARG A 210 -2.84 25.56 3.52
N GLN A 211 -2.04 25.16 4.51
CA GLN A 211 -1.74 26.04 5.63
C GLN A 211 -0.74 27.07 5.13
N GLY A 212 -1.21 28.32 5.10
CA GLY A 212 -0.43 29.47 4.67
C GLY A 212 0.82 29.66 5.53
N LEU A 213 1.71 30.49 5.01
CA LEU A 213 2.97 30.92 5.62
C LEU A 213 2.88 31.02 7.15
N TRP A 214 3.64 30.19 7.84
CA TRP A 214 4.13 30.57 9.16
C TRP A 214 5.28 31.57 8.92
N ARG A 215 5.02 32.83 9.27
CA ARG A 215 6.03 33.89 9.37
C ARG A 215 6.92 33.64 10.58
#